data_AF-A0A161R870-F1
#
_entry.id   AF-A0A161R870-F1
#
_cell.length_a   1.000
_cell.length_b   1.000
_cell.length_c   1.000
_cell.angle_alpha   90.00
_cell.angle_beta   90.00
_cell.angle_gamma   90.00
#
_symmetry.space_group_name_H-M   'P 1'
#
loop_
_entity.id
_entity.type
_entity.pdbx_description
1 polymer ?
#
loop_
_entity_poly.entity_id
_entity_poly.type
_entity_poly.pdbx_seq_one_letter_code
_entity_poly.pdbx_strand_id
1 'polypeptide(L)'
;MKLAHKILAPVAILAAIAILIALAGMVGLNRMGDAAHRMADDSDLVIKTSELRSVSRALQRDALNLIFEPEAGRASIASRFDSRAQAMEAQLVAIEAVVGDRDRRFIGLQREVIRALIRVRELALAGKTDAAHQAFINGVRQAERAASELTDPMIDDGIAEVAAQSTGLEDTRTSVMGVMLATAVIGILAGVLLSSLVARRGVIAPLGRMTGAMARLKARDYGFDLADAGRSDEIGAMAAAVATFRDAMQETDRLQAEQRAAEERTLRRLARRAELVKEFVDGMNGLSARLADEARQLETDAGALSGAAAETSRMTASTSTATDRTTANVQTVAAATEELSASIGEISARANETASTSGSSANEARRTADQVSQLRRTAEEIGQVVALITDIAAQTNLLALNATI
;
A
#
# COMPACT_ATOMS: atom_id res chain seq x y z
N MET A 1 -7.87 -17.11 23.05
CA MET A 1 -7.98 -18.58 22.86
C MET A 1 -7.39 -18.94 21.51
N LYS A 2 -6.50 -19.95 21.49
CA LYS A 2 -5.99 -20.55 20.26
C LYS A 2 -7.12 -21.12 19.40
N LEU A 3 -6.92 -21.20 18.09
CA LEU A 3 -7.91 -21.69 17.14
C LEU A 3 -8.46 -23.08 17.51
N ALA A 4 -7.58 -23.99 17.95
CA ALA A 4 -7.96 -25.33 18.40
C ALA A 4 -9.02 -25.31 19.52
N HIS A 5 -8.89 -24.40 20.49
CA HIS A 5 -9.84 -24.32 21.61
C HIS A 5 -11.18 -23.73 21.17
N LYS A 6 -11.19 -22.84 20.18
CA LYS A 6 -12.43 -22.30 19.61
C LYS A 6 -13.23 -23.36 18.86
N ILE A 7 -12.54 -24.31 18.22
CA ILE A 7 -13.16 -25.42 17.50
C ILE A 7 -13.61 -26.52 18.46
N LEU A 8 -12.80 -26.83 19.49
CA LEU A 8 -13.10 -27.88 20.47
C LEU A 8 -14.15 -27.48 21.52
N ALA A 9 -14.29 -26.18 21.83
CA ALA A 9 -15.23 -25.74 22.86
C ALA A 9 -16.69 -26.16 22.59
N PRO A 10 -17.26 -25.98 21.38
CA PRO A 10 -18.55 -26.56 21.01
C PRO A 10 -18.68 -28.06 21.24
N VAL A 11 -17.65 -28.81 20.83
CA VAL A 11 -17.62 -30.27 20.92
C VAL A 11 -17.61 -30.71 22.39
N ALA A 12 -16.83 -30.03 23.23
CA ALA A 12 -16.79 -30.29 24.67
C ALA A 12 -18.14 -30.00 25.35
N ILE A 13 -18.83 -28.93 24.95
CA ILE A 13 -20.16 -28.59 25.47
C ILE A 13 -21.18 -29.67 25.07
N LEU A 14 -21.20 -30.08 23.80
CA LEU A 14 -22.10 -31.14 23.31
C LEU A 14 -21.81 -32.49 24.00
N ALA A 15 -20.54 -32.82 24.23
CA ALA A 15 -20.15 -34.01 24.98
C ALA A 15 -20.65 -33.95 26.43
N ALA A 16 -20.52 -32.80 27.10
CA ALA A 16 -21.03 -32.62 28.47
C ALA A 16 -22.56 -32.78 28.53
N ILE A 17 -23.29 -32.22 27.56
CA ILE A 17 -24.75 -32.39 27.45
C ILE A 17 -25.12 -33.85 27.21
N ALA A 18 -24.41 -34.56 26.33
CA ALA A 18 -24.64 -35.97 26.08
C ALA A 18 -24.43 -36.83 27.35
N ILE A 19 -23.40 -36.53 28.14
CA ILE A 19 -23.15 -37.17 29.43
C ILE A 19 -24.31 -36.91 30.40
N LEU A 20 -24.80 -35.67 30.49
CA LEU A 20 -25.95 -35.33 31.36
C LEU A 20 -27.22 -36.08 30.95
N ILE A 21 -27.50 -36.18 29.65
CA ILE A 21 -28.64 -36.94 29.12
C ILE A 21 -28.50 -38.42 29.45
N ALA A 22 -27.31 -39.00 29.26
CA ALA A 22 -27.04 -40.40 29.58
C ALA A 22 -27.21 -40.68 31.08
N LEU A 23 -26.75 -39.76 31.94
CA LEU A 23 -26.86 -39.89 33.39
C LEU A 23 -28.33 -39.77 33.85
N ALA A 24 -29.10 -38.84 33.29
CA ALA A 24 -30.54 -38.73 33.54
C ALA A 24 -31.30 -40.00 33.09
N GLY A 25 -30.95 -40.53 31.91
CA GLY A 25 -31.51 -41.78 31.39
C GLY A 25 -31.20 -42.98 32.29
N MET A 26 -29.94 -43.10 32.76
CA MET A 26 -29.52 -44.17 33.65
C MET A 26 -30.24 -44.13 35.00
N VAL A 27 -30.37 -42.93 35.60
CA VAL A 27 -31.15 -42.76 36.86
C VAL A 27 -32.61 -43.09 36.65
N GLY A 28 -33.20 -42.66 35.53
CA GLY A 28 -34.59 -42.99 35.19
C GLY A 28 -34.82 -44.49 35.01
N LEU A 29 -33.93 -45.16 34.27
CA LEU A 29 -34.02 -46.59 34.01
C LEU A 29 -33.87 -47.43 35.29
N ASN A 30 -32.96 -47.05 36.19
CA ASN A 30 -32.81 -47.72 37.49
C ASN A 30 -34.07 -47.56 38.35
N ARG A 31 -34.64 -46.35 38.42
CA ARG A 31 -35.89 -46.12 39.17
C ARG A 31 -37.06 -46.93 38.62
N MET A 32 -37.17 -47.01 37.29
CA MET A 32 -38.19 -47.82 36.63
C MET A 32 -37.96 -49.32 36.86
N GLY A 33 -36.71 -49.78 36.83
CA GLY A 33 -36.34 -51.16 37.15
C GLY A 33 -36.72 -51.55 38.58
N ASP A 34 -36.36 -50.73 39.56
CA ASP A 34 -36.69 -50.96 40.97
C ASP A 34 -38.21 -50.98 41.21
N ALA A 35 -38.94 -50.07 40.55
CA ALA A 35 -40.40 -50.02 40.64
C ALA A 35 -41.07 -51.22 39.94
N ALA A 36 -40.54 -51.67 38.80
CA ALA A 36 -41.04 -52.86 38.12
C ALA A 36 -40.80 -54.14 38.93
N HIS A 37 -39.66 -54.26 39.60
CA HIS A 37 -39.39 -55.38 40.50
C HIS A 37 -40.35 -55.41 41.69
N ARG A 38 -40.56 -54.28 42.37
CA ARG A 38 -41.55 -54.17 43.45
C ARG A 38 -42.96 -54.53 42.97
N MET A 39 -43.37 -54.02 41.81
CA MET A 39 -44.67 -54.32 41.23
C MET A 39 -44.84 -55.80 40.91
N ALA A 40 -43.78 -56.48 40.47
CA ALA A 40 -43.80 -57.92 40.23
C ALA A 40 -43.96 -58.72 41.53
N ASP A 41 -43.23 -58.35 42.59
CA ASP A 41 -43.31 -58.99 43.90
C ASP A 41 -44.70 -58.81 44.54
N ASP A 42 -45.24 -57.58 44.51
CA ASP A 42 -46.58 -57.28 45.04
C ASP A 42 -47.67 -57.99 44.22
N SER A 43 -47.53 -58.03 42.89
CA SER A 43 -48.45 -58.78 42.02
C SER A 43 -48.45 -60.28 42.30
N ASP A 44 -47.28 -60.87 42.51
CA ASP A 44 -47.14 -62.29 42.86
C ASP A 44 -47.83 -62.60 44.21
N LEU A 45 -47.69 -61.72 45.20
CA LEU A 45 -48.36 -61.85 46.49
C LEU A 45 -49.88 -61.76 46.37
N VAL A 46 -50.40 -60.81 45.59
CA VAL A 46 -51.85 -60.67 45.31
C VAL A 46 -52.40 -61.91 44.62
N ILE A 47 -51.68 -62.45 43.64
CA ILE A 47 -52.07 -63.67 42.91
C ILE A 47 -52.14 -64.86 43.88
N LYS A 48 -51.06 -65.12 44.64
CA LYS A 48 -51.01 -66.23 45.60
C LYS A 48 -52.11 -66.14 46.66
N THR A 49 -52.36 -64.94 47.18
CA THR A 49 -53.40 -64.70 48.19
C THR A 49 -54.81 -64.87 47.59
N SER A 50 -55.01 -64.44 46.34
CA SER A 50 -56.26 -64.66 45.60
C SER A 50 -56.52 -66.13 45.29
N GLU A 51 -55.48 -66.88 44.91
CA GLU A 51 -55.54 -68.33 44.72
C GLU A 51 -55.88 -69.05 46.02
N LEU A 52 -55.24 -68.67 47.14
CA LEU A 52 -55.54 -69.22 48.45
C LEU A 52 -57.02 -69.02 48.82
N ARG A 53 -57.55 -67.80 48.64
CA ARG A 53 -58.97 -67.50 48.87
C ARG A 53 -59.88 -68.37 48.00
N SER A 54 -59.52 -68.58 46.74
CA SER A 54 -60.26 -69.46 45.82
C SER A 54 -60.26 -70.92 46.30
N VAL A 55 -59.10 -71.44 46.74
CA VAL A 55 -58.96 -72.81 47.25
C VAL A 55 -59.72 -72.99 48.58
N SER A 56 -59.65 -72.02 49.51
CA SER A 56 -60.42 -72.05 50.76
C SER A 56 -61.93 -72.18 50.49
N ARG A 57 -62.47 -71.36 49.58
CA ARG A 57 -63.89 -71.43 49.19
C ARG A 57 -64.25 -72.76 48.54
N ALA A 58 -63.36 -73.32 47.72
CA ALA A 58 -63.56 -74.64 47.12
C ALA A 58 -63.58 -75.77 48.17
N LEU A 59 -62.74 -75.70 49.21
CA LEU A 59 -62.72 -76.64 50.32
C LEU A 59 -63.98 -76.54 51.20
N GLN A 60 -64.45 -75.33 51.47
CA GLN A 60 -65.72 -75.12 52.18
C GLN A 60 -66.89 -75.76 51.42
N ARG A 61 -66.92 -75.60 50.10
CA ARG A 61 -67.93 -76.26 49.25
C ARG A 61 -67.83 -77.77 49.33
N ASP A 62 -66.63 -78.34 49.27
CA ASP A 62 -66.46 -79.79 49.42
C ASP A 62 -66.89 -80.30 50.80
N ALA A 63 -66.55 -79.57 51.87
CA ALA A 63 -66.95 -79.90 53.23
C ALA A 63 -68.48 -79.90 53.38
N LEU A 64 -69.17 -78.91 52.80
CA LEU A 64 -70.62 -78.87 52.74
C LEU A 64 -71.19 -80.02 51.90
N ASN A 65 -70.61 -80.31 50.75
CA ASN A 65 -71.04 -81.44 49.91
C ASN A 65 -70.86 -82.78 50.64
N LEU A 66 -69.80 -82.96 51.44
CA LEU A 66 -69.63 -84.18 52.27
C LEU A 66 -70.74 -84.35 53.31
N ILE A 67 -71.29 -83.26 53.84
CA ILE A 67 -72.41 -83.28 54.80
C ILE A 67 -73.70 -83.72 54.09
N PHE A 68 -74.00 -83.12 52.94
CA PHE A 68 -75.34 -83.20 52.32
C PHE A 68 -75.48 -84.21 51.18
N GLU A 69 -74.38 -84.61 50.51
CA GLU A 69 -74.43 -85.55 49.39
C GLU A 69 -74.59 -87.01 49.86
N PRO A 70 -75.23 -87.89 49.04
CA PRO A 70 -75.38 -89.31 49.31
C PRO A 70 -74.04 -90.05 49.48
N GLU A 71 -74.02 -91.11 50.28
CA GLU A 71 -72.80 -91.87 50.61
C GLU A 71 -71.99 -92.35 49.40
N ALA A 72 -72.67 -92.73 48.32
CA ALA A 72 -72.03 -93.22 47.09
C ALA A 72 -71.06 -92.21 46.45
N GLY A 73 -71.24 -90.90 46.68
CA GLY A 73 -70.36 -89.83 46.16
C GLY A 73 -69.28 -89.34 47.12
N ARG A 74 -69.36 -89.68 48.42
CA ARG A 74 -68.53 -89.07 49.47
C ARG A 74 -67.05 -89.38 49.33
N ALA A 75 -66.68 -90.58 48.87
CA ALA A 75 -65.27 -90.97 48.71
C ALA A 75 -64.53 -90.10 47.68
N SER A 76 -65.17 -89.80 46.54
CA SER A 76 -64.60 -88.92 45.51
C SER A 76 -64.50 -87.47 45.99
N ILE A 77 -65.51 -86.99 46.71
CA ILE A 77 -65.48 -85.64 47.29
C ILE A 77 -64.37 -85.54 48.36
N ALA A 78 -64.22 -86.55 49.21
CA ALA A 78 -63.17 -86.59 50.24
C ALA A 78 -61.76 -86.59 49.64
N SER A 79 -61.53 -87.35 48.56
CA SER A 79 -60.25 -87.33 47.83
C SER A 79 -59.95 -85.94 47.27
N ARG A 80 -60.91 -85.29 46.60
CA ARG A 80 -60.73 -83.91 46.09
C ARG A 80 -60.53 -82.89 47.21
N PHE A 81 -61.22 -83.06 48.34
CA PHE A 81 -61.01 -82.25 49.53
C PHE A 81 -59.55 -82.39 50.01
N ASP A 82 -59.05 -83.62 50.14
CA ASP A 82 -57.69 -83.86 50.64
C ASP A 82 -56.63 -83.24 49.73
N SER A 83 -56.78 -83.39 48.40
CA SER A 83 -55.88 -82.75 47.44
C SER A 83 -55.93 -81.22 47.53
N ARG A 84 -57.12 -80.63 47.70
CA ARG A 84 -57.26 -79.18 47.88
C ARG A 84 -56.72 -78.69 49.21
N ALA A 85 -56.84 -79.47 50.28
CA ALA A 85 -56.30 -79.13 51.60
C ALA A 85 -54.77 -79.11 51.56
N GLN A 86 -54.16 -80.08 50.88
CA GLN A 86 -52.72 -80.10 50.61
C GLN A 86 -52.29 -78.91 49.74
N ALA A 87 -53.04 -78.60 48.68
CA ALA A 87 -52.75 -77.44 47.83
C ALA A 87 -52.85 -76.12 48.61
N MET A 88 -53.85 -75.98 49.49
CA MET A 88 -54.00 -74.81 50.35
C MET A 88 -52.83 -74.67 51.33
N GLU A 89 -52.39 -75.76 51.96
CA GLU A 89 -51.23 -75.72 52.86
C GLU A 89 -49.94 -75.37 52.09
N ALA A 90 -49.74 -75.91 50.89
CA ALA A 90 -48.59 -75.57 50.06
C ALA A 90 -48.57 -74.07 49.68
N GLN A 91 -49.73 -73.49 49.36
CA GLN A 91 -49.88 -72.06 49.10
C GLN A 91 -49.61 -71.23 50.36
N LEU A 92 -50.06 -71.67 51.53
CA LEU A 92 -49.74 -70.99 52.80
C LEU A 92 -48.23 -70.97 53.08
N VAL A 93 -47.53 -72.07 52.85
CA VAL A 93 -46.06 -72.13 52.99
C VAL A 93 -45.38 -71.19 51.99
N ALA A 94 -45.86 -71.13 50.74
CA ALA A 94 -45.32 -70.24 49.72
C ALA A 94 -45.54 -68.75 50.06
N ILE A 95 -46.69 -68.40 50.65
CA ILE A 95 -46.97 -67.04 51.11
C ILE A 95 -46.13 -66.72 52.36
N GLU A 96 -46.07 -67.63 53.35
CA GLU A 96 -45.30 -67.48 54.59
C GLU A 96 -43.80 -67.19 54.34
N ALA A 97 -43.24 -67.69 53.23
CA ALA A 97 -41.86 -67.44 52.85
C ALA A 97 -41.57 -66.00 52.40
N VAL A 98 -42.59 -65.23 51.99
CA VAL A 98 -42.45 -63.90 51.37
C VAL A 98 -42.97 -62.78 52.27
N VAL A 99 -43.87 -63.09 53.21
CA VAL A 99 -44.63 -62.10 53.97
C VAL A 99 -44.05 -61.72 55.35
N GLY A 100 -44.45 -60.55 55.87
CA GLY A 100 -43.95 -59.98 57.13
C GLY A 100 -44.72 -60.41 58.40
N ASP A 101 -44.42 -59.79 59.55
CA ASP A 101 -45.02 -60.16 60.85
C ASP A 101 -46.55 -59.99 60.91
N ARG A 102 -47.10 -58.98 60.22
CA ARG A 102 -48.56 -58.76 60.13
C ARG A 102 -49.26 -59.94 59.44
N ASP A 103 -48.60 -60.55 58.48
CA ASP A 103 -49.14 -61.59 57.62
C ASP A 103 -49.03 -62.98 58.25
N ARG A 104 -48.13 -63.18 59.22
CA ARG A 104 -48.07 -64.41 60.02
C ARG A 104 -49.36 -64.69 60.79
N ARG A 105 -50.07 -63.64 61.23
CA ARG A 105 -51.40 -63.78 61.85
C ARG A 105 -52.41 -64.32 60.85
N PHE A 106 -52.38 -63.83 59.61
CA PHE A 106 -53.21 -64.34 58.51
C PHE A 106 -52.92 -65.82 58.24
N ILE A 107 -51.64 -66.23 58.18
CA ILE A 107 -51.26 -67.64 58.01
C ILE A 107 -51.85 -68.51 59.13
N GLY A 108 -51.75 -68.05 60.38
CA GLY A 108 -52.31 -68.77 61.54
C GLY A 108 -53.82 -68.98 61.45
N LEU A 109 -54.55 -67.95 61.04
CA LEU A 109 -56.01 -68.01 60.86
C LEU A 109 -56.40 -68.94 59.70
N GLN A 110 -55.67 -68.91 58.59
CA GLN A 110 -55.92 -69.81 57.46
C GLN A 110 -55.62 -71.28 57.81
N ARG A 111 -54.59 -71.56 58.61
CA ARG A 111 -54.35 -72.91 59.16
C ARG A 111 -55.47 -73.36 60.13
N GLU A 112 -56.08 -72.42 60.85
CA GLU A 112 -57.28 -72.71 61.67
C GLU A 112 -58.49 -73.07 60.82
N VAL A 113 -58.71 -72.36 59.69
CA VAL A 113 -59.73 -72.71 58.70
C VAL A 113 -59.54 -74.13 58.17
N ILE A 114 -58.31 -74.50 57.76
CA ILE A 114 -58.00 -75.86 57.29
C ILE A 114 -58.32 -76.90 58.38
N ARG A 115 -57.87 -76.68 59.62
CA ARG A 115 -58.15 -77.61 60.74
C ARG A 115 -59.65 -77.77 61.01
N ALA A 116 -60.41 -76.67 60.99
CA ALA A 116 -61.85 -76.72 61.17
C ALA A 116 -62.54 -77.49 60.02
N LEU A 117 -62.10 -77.29 58.78
CA LEU A 117 -62.61 -77.99 57.61
C LEU A 117 -62.30 -79.50 57.63
N ILE A 118 -61.09 -79.89 58.04
CA ILE A 118 -60.71 -81.30 58.24
C ILE A 118 -61.63 -81.95 59.28
N ARG A 119 -61.93 -81.24 60.38
CA ARG A 119 -62.83 -81.75 61.41
C ARG A 119 -64.26 -81.98 60.89
N VAL A 120 -64.77 -81.08 60.05
CA VAL A 120 -66.07 -81.25 59.38
C VAL A 120 -66.05 -82.49 58.49
N ARG A 121 -65.00 -82.66 57.68
CA ARG A 121 -64.81 -83.83 56.82
C ARG A 121 -64.82 -85.13 57.63
N GLU A 122 -64.08 -85.22 58.74
CA GLU A 122 -64.04 -86.41 59.60
C GLU A 122 -65.42 -86.78 60.14
N LEU A 123 -66.17 -85.80 60.64
CA LEU A 123 -67.51 -86.01 61.18
C LEU A 123 -68.49 -86.43 60.08
N ALA A 124 -68.40 -85.83 58.90
CA ALA A 124 -69.24 -86.16 57.76
C ALA A 124 -68.98 -87.59 57.25
N LEU A 125 -67.71 -88.00 57.14
CA LEU A 125 -67.34 -89.38 56.76
C LEU A 125 -67.69 -90.41 57.83
N ALA A 126 -67.73 -90.03 59.11
CA ALA A 126 -68.21 -90.86 60.20
C ALA A 126 -69.75 -90.96 60.29
N GLY A 127 -70.49 -90.40 59.32
CA GLY A 127 -71.95 -90.41 59.29
C GLY A 127 -72.62 -89.46 60.30
N LYS A 128 -71.84 -88.60 60.98
CA LYS A 128 -72.34 -87.67 62.01
C LYS A 128 -72.74 -86.33 61.39
N THR A 129 -73.73 -86.33 60.50
CA THR A 129 -74.14 -85.17 59.69
C THR A 129 -74.46 -83.92 60.51
N ASP A 130 -75.25 -84.05 61.59
CA ASP A 130 -75.62 -82.90 62.44
C ASP A 130 -74.41 -82.30 63.15
N ALA A 131 -73.51 -83.15 63.67
CA ALA A 131 -72.28 -82.71 64.32
C ALA A 131 -71.33 -82.05 63.31
N ALA A 132 -71.23 -82.57 62.09
CA ALA A 132 -70.45 -81.99 61.01
C ALA A 132 -71.00 -80.61 60.59
N HIS A 133 -72.33 -80.49 60.50
CA HIS A 133 -72.97 -79.21 60.19
C HIS A 133 -72.76 -78.17 61.29
N GLN A 134 -72.88 -78.56 62.57
CA GLN A 134 -72.58 -77.67 63.70
C GLN A 134 -71.10 -77.26 63.75
N ALA A 135 -70.18 -78.19 63.47
CA ALA A 135 -68.75 -77.88 63.37
C ALA A 135 -68.44 -76.91 62.21
N PHE A 136 -69.18 -77.00 61.09
CA PHE A 136 -69.06 -76.06 59.98
C PHE A 136 -69.56 -74.66 60.38
N ILE A 137 -70.73 -74.57 61.01
CA ILE A 137 -71.31 -73.28 61.40
C ILE A 137 -70.48 -72.59 62.49
N ASN A 138 -70.09 -73.31 63.54
CA ASN A 138 -69.47 -72.71 64.72
C ASN A 138 -67.94 -72.63 64.60
N GLY A 139 -67.31 -73.56 63.87
CA GLY A 139 -65.86 -73.56 63.65
C GLY A 139 -65.47 -72.88 62.35
N VAL A 140 -65.83 -73.49 61.22
CA VAL A 140 -65.37 -73.04 59.89
C VAL A 140 -65.82 -71.61 59.58
N ARG A 141 -67.09 -71.25 59.77
CA ARG A 141 -67.55 -69.89 59.47
C ARG A 141 -66.90 -68.83 60.36
N GLN A 142 -66.60 -69.15 61.61
CA GLN A 142 -65.94 -68.20 62.51
C GLN A 142 -64.48 -67.99 62.11
N ALA A 143 -63.74 -69.08 61.89
CA ALA A 143 -62.35 -69.03 61.45
C ALA A 143 -62.23 -68.34 60.08
N GLU A 144 -63.12 -68.63 59.13
CA GLU A 144 -63.09 -68.03 57.79
C GLU A 144 -63.43 -66.55 57.82
N ARG A 145 -64.35 -66.10 58.68
CA ARG A 145 -64.63 -64.66 58.85
C ARG A 145 -63.40 -63.93 59.37
N ALA A 146 -62.76 -64.46 60.41
CA ALA A 146 -61.55 -63.88 60.97
C ALA A 146 -60.40 -63.87 59.94
N ALA A 147 -60.28 -64.91 59.11
CA ALA A 147 -59.30 -64.96 58.05
C ALA A 147 -59.62 -63.98 56.90
N SER A 148 -60.88 -63.86 56.48
CA SER A 148 -61.32 -62.96 55.40
C SER A 148 -61.16 -61.48 55.78
N GLU A 149 -61.36 -61.13 57.06
CA GLU A 149 -61.11 -59.76 57.57
C GLU A 149 -59.66 -59.29 57.35
N LEU A 150 -58.72 -60.21 57.15
CA LEU A 150 -57.33 -59.89 56.77
C LEU A 150 -57.06 -60.13 55.28
N THR A 151 -57.63 -61.19 54.71
CA THR A 151 -57.37 -61.63 53.33
C THR A 151 -57.94 -60.65 52.30
N ASP A 152 -59.17 -60.16 52.52
CA ASP A 152 -59.84 -59.29 51.55
C ASP A 152 -59.13 -57.92 51.45
N PRO A 153 -58.81 -57.20 52.55
CA PRO A 153 -58.01 -55.98 52.47
C PRO A 153 -56.61 -56.22 51.87
N MET A 154 -55.96 -57.34 52.19
CA MET A 154 -54.64 -57.65 51.63
C MET A 154 -54.68 -57.79 50.09
N ILE A 155 -55.74 -58.38 49.53
CA ILE A 155 -55.93 -58.46 48.09
C ILE A 155 -56.30 -57.08 47.51
N ASP A 156 -57.26 -56.38 48.11
CA ASP A 156 -57.77 -55.11 47.59
C ASP A 156 -56.71 -53.99 47.65
N ASP A 157 -56.00 -53.88 48.78
CA ASP A 157 -54.89 -52.94 48.95
C ASP A 157 -53.73 -53.28 48.01
N GLY A 158 -53.40 -54.57 47.86
CA GLY A 158 -52.35 -55.01 46.94
C GLY A 158 -52.68 -54.73 45.48
N ILE A 159 -53.94 -54.92 45.05
CA ILE A 159 -54.40 -54.53 43.70
C ILE A 159 -54.29 -53.02 43.51
N ALA A 160 -54.72 -52.24 44.51
CA ALA A 160 -54.63 -50.78 44.46
C ALA A 160 -53.18 -50.29 44.41
N GLU A 161 -52.27 -50.93 45.14
CA GLU A 161 -50.84 -50.62 45.17
C GLU A 161 -50.18 -50.95 43.83
N VAL A 162 -50.42 -52.13 43.26
CA VAL A 162 -49.94 -52.50 41.91
C VAL A 162 -50.46 -51.52 40.85
N ALA A 163 -51.73 -51.13 40.92
CA ALA A 163 -52.30 -50.14 40.00
C ALA A 163 -51.64 -48.76 40.15
N ALA A 164 -51.42 -48.30 41.38
CA ALA A 164 -50.75 -47.03 41.67
C ALA A 164 -49.28 -47.05 41.21
N GLN A 165 -48.57 -48.16 41.41
CA GLN A 165 -47.20 -48.34 40.94
C GLN A 165 -47.12 -48.31 39.40
N SER A 166 -48.08 -48.93 38.71
CA SER A 166 -48.19 -48.89 37.25
C SER A 166 -48.36 -47.46 36.72
N THR A 167 -49.27 -46.67 37.30
CA THR A 167 -49.42 -45.25 36.94
C THR A 167 -48.16 -44.44 37.27
N GLY A 168 -47.54 -44.68 38.43
CA GLY A 168 -46.30 -44.02 38.82
C GLY A 168 -45.11 -44.32 37.88
N LEU A 169 -45.07 -45.50 37.28
CA LEU A 169 -44.10 -45.87 36.25
C LEU A 169 -44.29 -45.05 34.96
N GLU A 170 -45.53 -44.85 34.52
CA GLU A 170 -45.84 -44.02 33.34
C GLU A 170 -45.49 -42.55 33.56
N ASP A 171 -45.79 -42.02 34.75
CA ASP A 171 -45.42 -40.65 35.12
C ASP A 171 -43.91 -40.47 35.20
N THR A 172 -43.20 -41.42 35.81
CA THR A 172 -41.74 -41.42 35.89
C THR A 172 -41.13 -41.46 34.50
N ARG A 173 -41.64 -42.34 33.62
CA ARG A 173 -41.20 -42.44 32.22
C ARG A 173 -41.38 -41.11 31.49
N THR A 174 -42.56 -40.52 31.58
CA THR A 174 -42.89 -39.26 30.89
C THR A 174 -42.02 -38.11 31.40
N SER A 175 -41.81 -38.03 32.72
CA SER A 175 -40.94 -37.04 33.34
C SER A 175 -39.48 -37.19 32.91
N VAL A 176 -38.93 -38.40 32.94
CA VAL A 176 -37.55 -38.68 32.51
C VAL A 176 -37.36 -38.35 31.02
N MET A 177 -38.28 -38.78 30.15
CA MET A 177 -38.24 -38.44 28.72
C MET A 177 -38.33 -36.93 28.50
N GLY A 178 -39.20 -36.22 29.22
CA GLY A 178 -39.34 -34.77 29.14
C GLY A 178 -38.07 -34.03 29.54
N VAL A 179 -37.43 -34.42 30.66
CA VAL A 179 -36.16 -33.84 31.11
C VAL A 179 -35.04 -34.11 30.11
N MET A 180 -34.93 -35.33 29.59
CA MET A 180 -33.92 -35.68 28.57
C MET A 180 -34.10 -34.85 27.30
N LEU A 181 -35.34 -34.73 26.80
CA LEU A 181 -35.65 -33.98 25.59
C LEU A 181 -35.44 -32.47 25.78
N ALA A 182 -35.87 -31.90 26.91
CA ALA A 182 -35.61 -30.50 27.23
C ALA A 182 -34.11 -30.20 27.33
N THR A 183 -33.34 -31.08 27.99
CA THR A 183 -31.88 -30.95 28.11
C THR A 183 -31.21 -31.05 26.75
N ALA A 184 -31.65 -31.96 25.88
CA ALA A 184 -31.16 -32.10 24.51
C ALA A 184 -31.44 -30.84 23.68
N VAL A 185 -32.67 -30.33 23.69
CA VAL A 185 -33.06 -29.14 22.91
C VAL A 185 -32.31 -27.90 23.39
N ILE A 186 -32.30 -27.64 24.71
CA ILE A 186 -31.57 -26.50 25.29
C ILE A 186 -30.08 -26.62 24.99
N GLY A 187 -29.52 -27.82 25.14
CA GLY A 187 -28.12 -28.08 24.89
C GLY A 187 -27.72 -27.87 23.42
N ILE A 188 -28.53 -28.35 22.48
CA ILE A 188 -28.32 -28.14 21.05
C ILE A 188 -28.42 -26.65 20.70
N LEU A 189 -29.45 -25.95 21.18
CA LEU A 189 -29.64 -24.52 20.90
C LEU A 189 -28.49 -23.68 21.46
N ALA A 190 -28.10 -23.94 22.72
CA ALA A 190 -26.97 -23.28 23.35
C ALA A 190 -25.66 -23.60 22.61
N GLY A 191 -25.44 -24.87 22.25
CA GLY A 191 -24.28 -25.33 21.49
C GLY A 191 -24.18 -24.64 20.14
N VAL A 192 -25.26 -24.59 19.35
CA VAL A 192 -25.31 -23.91 18.04
C VAL A 192 -25.07 -22.41 18.18
N LEU A 193 -25.70 -21.76 19.16
CA LEU A 193 -25.53 -20.33 19.39
C LEU A 193 -24.08 -19.97 19.76
N LEU A 194 -23.49 -20.69 20.73
CA LEU A 194 -22.10 -20.50 21.12
C LEU A 194 -21.14 -20.81 19.96
N SER A 195 -21.36 -21.91 19.24
CA SER A 195 -20.55 -22.28 18.07
C SER A 195 -20.59 -21.21 16.99
N SER A 196 -21.78 -20.72 16.65
CA SER A 196 -21.96 -19.67 15.66
C SER A 196 -21.25 -18.37 16.07
N LEU A 197 -21.37 -17.97 17.34
CA LEU A 197 -20.76 -16.75 17.85
C LEU A 197 -19.22 -16.85 17.86
N VAL A 198 -18.68 -17.98 18.33
CA VAL A 198 -17.24 -18.26 18.35
C VAL A 198 -16.67 -18.39 16.93
N ALA A 199 -17.35 -19.08 16.03
CA ALA A 199 -16.91 -19.23 14.64
C ALA A 199 -16.93 -17.89 13.90
N ARG A 200 -18.04 -17.14 13.96
CA ARG A 200 -18.20 -15.86 13.26
C ARG A 200 -17.21 -14.82 13.76
N ARG A 201 -17.16 -14.57 15.07
CA ARG A 201 -16.26 -13.53 15.64
C ARG A 201 -14.82 -13.99 15.82
N GLY A 202 -14.61 -15.28 16.06
CA GLY A 202 -13.30 -15.82 16.39
C GLY A 202 -12.46 -16.24 15.19
N VAL A 203 -13.09 -16.58 14.05
CA VAL A 203 -12.42 -17.16 12.87
C VAL A 203 -12.88 -16.51 11.55
N ILE A 204 -14.18 -16.57 11.22
CA ILE A 204 -14.68 -16.20 9.89
C ILE A 204 -14.49 -14.71 9.60
N ALA A 205 -14.92 -13.82 10.51
CA ALA A 205 -14.81 -12.37 10.29
C ALA A 205 -13.34 -11.89 10.21
N PRO A 206 -12.41 -12.32 11.10
CA PRO A 206 -10.99 -12.02 10.95
C PRO A 206 -10.39 -12.53 9.63
N LEU A 207 -10.68 -13.77 9.23
CA LEU A 207 -10.20 -14.30 7.94
C LEU A 207 -10.75 -13.49 6.76
N GLY A 208 -12.02 -13.11 6.79
CA GLY A 208 -12.62 -12.23 5.78
C GLY A 208 -11.92 -10.86 5.70
N ARG A 209 -11.59 -10.25 6.84
CA ARG A 209 -10.82 -8.99 6.89
C ARG A 209 -9.42 -9.15 6.32
N MET A 210 -8.73 -10.26 6.62
CA MET A 210 -7.42 -10.56 6.06
C MET A 210 -7.45 -10.76 4.54
N THR A 211 -8.45 -11.47 4.03
CA THR A 211 -8.66 -11.62 2.58
C THR A 211 -8.92 -10.27 1.92
N GLY A 212 -9.74 -9.42 2.55
CA GLY A 212 -9.97 -8.04 2.09
C GLY A 212 -8.69 -7.19 2.11
N ALA A 213 -7.88 -7.29 3.16
CA ALA A 213 -6.58 -6.63 3.27
C ALA A 213 -5.64 -7.05 2.14
N MET A 214 -5.53 -8.34 1.84
CA MET A 214 -4.73 -8.84 0.72
C MET A 214 -5.21 -8.33 -0.63
N ALA A 215 -6.52 -8.20 -0.84
CA ALA A 215 -7.08 -7.62 -2.05
C ALA A 215 -6.72 -6.13 -2.19
N ARG A 216 -6.75 -5.36 -1.09
CA ARG A 216 -6.35 -3.93 -1.07
C ARG A 216 -4.85 -3.75 -1.32
N LEU A 217 -4.04 -4.63 -0.74
CA LEU A 217 -2.60 -4.69 -0.99
C LEU A 217 -2.26 -4.90 -2.47
N LYS A 218 -2.97 -5.81 -3.14
CA LYS A 218 -2.84 -5.99 -4.60
C LYS A 218 -3.18 -4.71 -5.37
N ALA A 219 -4.16 -3.93 -4.89
CA ALA A 219 -4.55 -2.65 -5.46
C ALA A 219 -3.62 -1.48 -5.06
N ARG A 220 -2.53 -1.73 -4.33
CA ARG A 220 -1.59 -0.73 -3.79
C ARG A 220 -2.27 0.29 -2.86
N ASP A 221 -3.35 -0.10 -2.20
CA ASP A 221 -4.01 0.69 -1.18
C ASP A 221 -3.52 0.23 0.21
N TYR A 222 -2.68 1.05 0.84
CA TYR A 222 -2.08 0.78 2.15
C TYR A 222 -2.82 1.46 3.31
N GLY A 223 -3.87 2.23 3.03
CA GLY A 223 -4.55 3.11 4.01
C GLY A 223 -5.51 2.38 4.95
N PHE A 224 -5.26 1.11 5.25
CA PHE A 224 -6.17 0.28 6.03
C PHE A 224 -5.54 -0.23 7.31
N ASP A 225 -6.37 -0.34 8.34
CA ASP A 225 -5.96 -0.86 9.64
C ASP A 225 -6.26 -2.36 9.75
N LEU A 226 -5.37 -3.07 10.43
CA LEU A 226 -5.40 -4.49 10.73
C LEU A 226 -5.52 -4.66 12.24
N ALA A 227 -6.68 -4.27 12.79
CA ALA A 227 -6.95 -4.34 14.24
C ALA A 227 -6.73 -5.75 14.84
N ASP A 228 -6.81 -6.81 14.03
CA ASP A 228 -6.56 -8.18 14.46
C ASP A 228 -5.08 -8.49 14.76
N ALA A 229 -4.12 -7.65 14.35
CA ALA A 229 -2.70 -7.86 14.59
C ALA A 229 -2.33 -7.85 16.09
N GLY A 230 -3.13 -7.21 16.94
CA GLY A 230 -2.93 -7.19 18.40
C GLY A 230 -3.37 -8.48 19.12
N ARG A 231 -3.88 -9.48 18.41
CA ARG A 231 -4.39 -10.71 19.02
C ARG A 231 -3.25 -11.67 19.37
N SER A 232 -3.38 -12.36 20.50
CA SER A 232 -2.41 -13.37 20.97
C SER A 232 -2.66 -14.78 20.42
N ASP A 233 -3.42 -14.94 19.33
CA ASP A 233 -3.72 -16.23 18.71
C ASP A 233 -3.11 -16.36 17.31
N GLU A 234 -3.28 -17.52 16.69
CA GLU A 234 -2.71 -17.81 15.37
C GLU A 234 -3.22 -16.83 14.30
N ILE A 235 -4.47 -16.38 14.42
CA ILE A 235 -5.05 -15.34 13.56
C ILE A 235 -4.33 -14.00 13.74
N GLY A 236 -3.98 -13.65 14.97
CA GLY A 236 -3.16 -12.47 15.26
C GLY A 236 -1.77 -12.53 14.64
N ALA A 237 -1.10 -13.69 14.75
CA ALA A 237 0.19 -13.91 14.11
C ALA A 237 0.11 -13.76 12.58
N MET A 238 -0.94 -14.30 11.96
CA MET A 238 -1.18 -14.11 10.53
C MET A 238 -1.46 -12.63 10.19
N ALA A 239 -2.30 -11.94 10.96
CA ALA A 239 -2.62 -10.53 10.74
C ALA A 239 -1.39 -9.63 10.87
N ALA A 240 -0.51 -9.92 11.84
CA ALA A 240 0.77 -9.25 12.01
C ALA A 240 1.68 -9.45 10.78
N ALA A 241 1.74 -10.68 10.23
CA ALA A 241 2.49 -10.93 9.00
C ALA A 241 1.95 -10.13 7.79
N VAL A 242 0.62 -10.01 7.66
CA VAL A 242 0.01 -9.14 6.63
C VAL A 242 0.37 -7.67 6.85
N ALA A 243 0.40 -7.20 8.10
CA ALA A 243 0.81 -5.83 8.41
C ALA A 243 2.27 -5.57 8.02
N THR A 244 3.19 -6.49 8.34
CA THR A 244 4.58 -6.40 7.88
C THR A 244 4.68 -6.37 6.35
N PHE A 245 3.87 -7.17 5.65
CA PHE A 245 3.84 -7.17 4.18
C PHE A 245 3.31 -5.85 3.61
N ARG A 246 2.27 -5.26 4.22
CA ARG A 246 1.78 -3.92 3.87
C ARG A 246 2.88 -2.88 3.98
N ASP A 247 3.56 -2.84 5.12
CA ASP A 247 4.58 -1.83 5.40
C ASP A 247 5.79 -1.98 4.45
N ALA A 248 6.19 -3.22 4.15
CA ALA A 248 7.25 -3.50 3.18
C ALA A 248 6.88 -3.08 1.74
N MET A 249 5.64 -3.34 1.30
CA MET A 249 5.20 -2.91 -0.03
C MET A 249 5.05 -1.39 -0.14
N GLN A 250 4.53 -0.74 0.90
CA GLN A 250 4.43 0.72 0.95
C GLN A 250 5.81 1.38 0.83
N GLU A 251 6.80 0.86 1.56
CA GLU A 251 8.17 1.39 1.48
C GLU A 251 8.82 1.10 0.12
N THR A 252 8.57 -0.09 -0.46
CA THR A 252 9.05 -0.43 -1.81
C THR A 252 8.50 0.53 -2.86
N ASP A 253 7.20 0.85 -2.82
CA ASP A 253 6.59 1.80 -3.73
C ASP A 253 7.14 3.22 -3.52
N ARG A 254 7.39 3.63 -2.27
CA ARG A 254 8.04 4.91 -1.96
C ARG A 254 9.43 5.01 -2.58
N LEU A 255 10.27 3.99 -2.37
CA LEU A 255 11.63 3.94 -2.91
C LEU A 255 11.64 3.90 -4.45
N GLN A 256 10.71 3.19 -5.08
CA GLN A 256 10.56 3.18 -6.54
C GLN A 256 10.17 4.56 -7.08
N ALA A 257 9.27 5.27 -6.41
CA ALA A 257 8.89 6.64 -6.79
C ALA A 257 10.08 7.61 -6.67
N GLU A 258 10.88 7.49 -5.58
CA GLU A 258 12.10 8.27 -5.39
C GLU A 258 13.16 7.96 -6.46
N GLN A 259 13.37 6.69 -6.81
CA GLN A 259 14.29 6.29 -7.89
C GLN A 259 13.87 6.87 -9.23
N ARG A 260 12.59 6.75 -9.61
CA ARG A 260 12.08 7.32 -10.87
C ARG A 260 12.29 8.84 -10.92
N ALA A 261 12.01 9.54 -9.83
CA ALA A 261 12.26 10.97 -9.73
C ALA A 261 13.76 11.32 -9.85
N ALA A 262 14.65 10.48 -9.30
CA ALA A 262 16.09 10.66 -9.42
C ALA A 262 16.61 10.39 -10.85
N GLU A 263 16.10 9.37 -11.52
CA GLU A 263 16.39 9.10 -12.94
C GLU A 263 15.92 10.25 -13.83
N GLU A 264 14.70 10.74 -13.65
CA GLU A 264 14.20 11.90 -14.40
C GLU A 264 15.09 13.14 -14.21
N ARG A 265 15.52 13.43 -12.97
CA ARG A 265 16.45 14.53 -12.68
C ARG A 265 17.79 14.33 -13.40
N THR A 266 18.28 13.10 -13.47
CA THR A 266 19.54 12.76 -14.14
C THR A 266 19.42 12.94 -15.65
N LEU A 267 18.34 12.44 -16.26
CA LEU A 267 18.04 12.62 -17.68
C LEU A 267 17.91 14.11 -18.04
N ARG A 268 17.21 14.91 -17.22
CA ARG A 268 17.11 16.37 -17.41
C ARG A 268 18.49 17.04 -17.36
N ARG A 269 19.36 16.65 -16.41
CA ARG A 269 20.75 17.16 -16.33
C ARG A 269 21.56 16.80 -17.58
N LEU A 270 21.44 15.57 -18.07
CA LEU A 270 22.14 15.12 -19.28
C LEU A 270 21.68 15.90 -20.51
N ALA A 271 20.36 16.08 -20.68
CA ALA A 271 19.80 16.90 -21.76
C ALA A 271 20.32 18.34 -21.71
N ARG A 272 20.31 18.97 -20.52
CA ARG A 272 20.82 20.33 -20.35
C ARG A 272 22.33 20.44 -20.64
N ARG A 273 23.12 19.44 -20.26
CA ARG A 273 24.55 19.38 -20.61
C ARG A 273 24.78 19.26 -22.11
N ALA A 274 24.00 18.42 -22.80
CA ALA A 274 24.12 18.26 -24.25
C ALA A 274 23.80 19.57 -24.98
N GLU A 275 22.78 20.31 -24.53
CA GLU A 275 22.42 21.63 -25.05
C GLU A 275 23.56 22.65 -24.86
N LEU A 276 24.13 22.74 -23.66
CA LEU A 276 25.27 23.63 -23.38
C LEU A 276 26.52 23.28 -24.21
N VAL A 277 26.81 21.99 -24.41
CA VAL A 277 27.91 21.55 -25.26
C VAL A 277 27.67 21.94 -26.71
N LYS A 278 26.43 21.79 -27.21
CA LYS A 278 26.09 22.24 -28.57
C LYS A 278 26.28 23.75 -28.73
N GLU A 279 25.77 24.55 -27.80
CA GLU A 279 25.91 26.01 -27.83
C GLU A 279 27.39 26.43 -27.79
N PHE A 280 28.21 25.77 -26.98
CA PHE A 280 29.65 25.99 -26.94
C PHE A 280 30.33 25.67 -28.27
N VAL A 281 30.02 24.52 -28.89
CA VAL A 281 30.58 24.12 -30.19
C VAL A 281 30.16 25.09 -31.30
N ASP A 282 28.88 25.46 -31.35
CA ASP A 282 28.36 26.43 -32.32
C ASP A 282 29.04 27.80 -32.14
N GLY A 283 29.23 28.24 -30.89
CA GLY A 283 29.97 29.44 -30.55
C GLY A 283 31.45 29.40 -30.98
N MET A 284 32.14 28.28 -30.74
CA MET A 284 33.54 28.08 -31.16
C MET A 284 33.69 28.08 -32.68
N ASN A 285 32.76 27.43 -33.40
CA ASN A 285 32.74 27.45 -34.86
C ASN A 285 32.53 28.87 -35.39
N GLY A 286 31.58 29.62 -34.82
CA GLY A 286 31.35 31.02 -35.17
C GLY A 286 32.51 31.96 -34.83
N LEU A 287 33.25 31.71 -33.75
CA LEU A 287 34.48 32.44 -33.43
C LEU A 287 35.60 32.12 -34.43
N SER A 288 35.78 30.84 -34.76
CA SER A 288 36.82 30.39 -35.69
C SER A 288 36.59 30.93 -37.10
N ALA A 289 35.32 30.98 -37.55
CA ALA A 289 34.94 31.60 -38.82
C ALA A 289 35.27 33.10 -38.86
N ARG A 290 34.92 33.84 -37.81
CA ARG A 290 35.25 35.27 -37.68
C ARG A 290 36.76 35.52 -37.67
N LEU A 291 37.51 34.71 -36.95
CA LEU A 291 38.97 34.81 -36.91
C LEU A 291 39.59 34.55 -38.29
N ALA A 292 39.06 33.58 -39.05
CA ALA A 292 39.50 33.31 -40.42
C ALA A 292 39.17 34.48 -41.38
N ASP A 293 38.00 35.11 -41.22
CA ASP A 293 37.64 36.32 -41.97
C ASP A 293 38.56 37.50 -41.64
N GLU A 294 38.82 37.78 -40.36
CA GLU A 294 39.74 38.83 -39.94
C GLU A 294 41.17 38.58 -40.42
N ALA A 295 41.64 37.32 -40.40
CA ALA A 295 42.95 36.96 -40.94
C ALA A 295 43.05 37.20 -42.46
N ARG A 296 42.01 36.87 -43.23
CA ARG A 296 41.93 37.18 -44.68
C ARG A 296 41.91 38.68 -44.94
N GLN A 297 41.21 39.44 -44.10
CA GLN A 297 41.20 40.91 -44.20
C GLN A 297 42.60 41.48 -43.95
N LEU A 298 43.29 41.01 -42.89
CA LEU A 298 44.67 41.37 -42.59
C LEU A 298 45.63 41.03 -43.75
N GLU A 299 45.48 39.87 -44.38
CA GLU A 299 46.26 39.49 -45.57
C GLU A 299 46.04 40.46 -46.73
N THR A 300 44.78 40.84 -46.97
CA THR A 300 44.41 41.81 -48.02
C THR A 300 45.00 43.19 -47.73
N ASP A 301 44.88 43.67 -46.50
CA ASP A 301 45.41 44.97 -46.06
C ASP A 301 46.93 45.00 -46.14
N ALA A 302 47.60 43.92 -45.74
CA ALA A 302 49.06 43.77 -45.87
C ALA A 302 49.50 43.76 -47.34
N GLY A 303 48.75 43.08 -48.22
CA GLY A 303 48.97 43.10 -49.67
C GLY A 303 48.83 44.51 -50.26
N ALA A 304 47.80 45.25 -49.86
CA ALA A 304 47.59 46.64 -50.26
C ALA A 304 48.71 47.55 -49.77
N LEU A 305 49.16 47.39 -48.52
CA LEU A 305 50.28 48.14 -47.95
C LEU A 305 51.59 47.86 -48.69
N SER A 306 51.86 46.60 -49.04
CA SER A 306 53.02 46.23 -49.86
C SER A 306 52.97 46.87 -51.25
N GLY A 307 51.78 46.91 -51.88
CA GLY A 307 51.57 47.60 -53.14
C GLY A 307 51.81 49.11 -53.06
N ALA A 308 51.28 49.75 -52.01
CA ALA A 308 51.48 51.18 -51.74
C ALA A 308 52.96 51.52 -51.46
N ALA A 309 53.68 50.66 -50.74
CA ALA A 309 55.11 50.81 -50.49
C ALA A 309 55.93 50.70 -51.78
N ALA A 310 55.60 49.74 -52.66
CA ALA A 310 56.25 49.59 -53.96
C ALA A 310 56.01 50.82 -54.86
N GLU A 311 54.78 51.35 -54.87
CA GLU A 311 54.46 52.57 -55.62
C GLU A 311 55.19 53.80 -55.08
N THR A 312 55.23 53.95 -53.76
CA THR A 312 55.99 55.02 -53.09
C THR A 312 57.48 54.96 -53.45
N SER A 313 58.05 53.75 -53.50
CA SER A 313 59.44 53.54 -53.94
C SER A 313 59.65 53.97 -55.39
N ARG A 314 58.74 53.59 -56.32
CA ARG A 314 58.79 54.05 -57.72
C ARG A 314 58.69 55.56 -57.85
N MET A 315 57.75 56.19 -57.16
CA MET A 315 57.60 57.64 -57.15
C MET A 315 58.86 58.32 -56.62
N THR A 316 59.44 57.82 -55.52
CA THR A 316 60.67 58.36 -54.94
C THR A 316 61.84 58.29 -55.93
N ALA A 317 61.99 57.18 -56.66
CA ALA A 317 63.02 57.04 -57.69
C ALA A 317 62.81 58.02 -58.87
N SER A 318 61.55 58.21 -59.29
CA SER A 318 61.19 59.19 -60.32
C SER A 318 61.49 60.62 -59.86
N THR A 319 61.12 60.97 -58.63
CA THR A 319 61.43 62.27 -58.02
C THR A 319 62.93 62.49 -57.93
N SER A 320 63.71 61.51 -57.49
CA SER A 320 65.19 61.60 -57.47
C SER A 320 65.74 61.92 -58.85
N THR A 321 65.27 61.22 -59.89
CA THR A 321 65.69 61.46 -61.28
C THR A 321 65.32 62.87 -61.75
N ALA A 322 64.14 63.36 -61.37
CA ALA A 322 63.72 64.73 -61.67
C ALA A 322 64.59 65.75 -60.94
N THR A 323 64.92 65.52 -59.67
CA THR A 323 65.82 66.37 -58.87
C THR A 323 67.24 66.41 -59.44
N ASP A 324 67.78 65.28 -59.91
CA ASP A 324 69.09 65.23 -60.59
C ASP A 324 69.09 66.09 -61.86
N ARG A 325 68.02 65.99 -62.67
CA ARG A 325 67.84 66.84 -63.86
C ARG A 325 67.72 68.32 -63.52
N THR A 326 66.94 68.66 -62.49
CA THR A 326 66.82 70.05 -62.02
C THR A 326 68.17 70.59 -61.56
N THR A 327 68.96 69.80 -60.83
CA THR A 327 70.31 70.18 -60.39
C THR A 327 71.23 70.47 -61.57
N ALA A 328 71.23 69.60 -62.59
CA ALA A 328 72.00 69.80 -63.82
C ALA A 328 71.58 71.09 -64.56
N ASN A 329 70.27 71.36 -64.64
CA ASN A 329 69.75 72.59 -65.24
C ASN A 329 70.17 73.84 -64.46
N VAL A 330 70.10 73.80 -63.12
CA VAL A 330 70.57 74.90 -62.26
C VAL A 330 72.07 75.15 -62.44
N GLN A 331 72.89 74.10 -62.55
CA GLN A 331 74.32 74.23 -62.87
C GLN A 331 74.55 74.87 -64.24
N THR A 332 73.75 74.50 -65.23
CA THR A 332 73.81 75.09 -66.58
C THR A 332 73.45 76.58 -66.54
N VAL A 333 72.40 76.94 -65.81
CA VAL A 333 71.99 78.34 -65.63
C VAL A 333 73.05 79.13 -64.86
N ALA A 334 73.68 78.55 -63.84
CA ALA A 334 74.78 79.18 -63.12
C ALA A 334 75.96 79.48 -64.05
N ALA A 335 76.39 78.51 -64.85
CA ALA A 335 77.45 78.71 -65.85
C ALA A 335 77.09 79.80 -66.87
N ALA A 336 75.87 79.79 -67.40
CA ALA A 336 75.39 80.84 -68.32
C ALA A 336 75.34 82.23 -67.64
N THR A 337 75.02 82.28 -66.34
CA THR A 337 75.00 83.54 -65.56
C THR A 337 76.42 84.06 -65.31
N GLU A 338 77.39 83.17 -65.04
CA GLU A 338 78.82 83.52 -64.96
C GLU A 338 79.34 84.07 -66.29
N GLU A 339 78.99 83.42 -67.42
CA GLU A 339 79.37 83.86 -68.76
C GLU A 339 78.73 85.21 -69.13
N LEU A 340 77.44 85.41 -68.79
CA LEU A 340 76.77 86.70 -68.95
C LEU A 340 77.41 87.80 -68.09
N SER A 341 77.79 87.50 -66.85
CA SER A 341 78.46 88.46 -65.96
C SER A 341 79.83 88.88 -66.53
N ALA A 342 80.59 87.93 -67.06
CA ALA A 342 81.84 88.21 -67.77
C ALA A 342 81.61 89.08 -69.02
N SER A 343 80.57 88.79 -69.81
CA SER A 343 80.21 89.59 -70.99
C SER A 343 79.79 91.02 -70.62
N ILE A 344 79.01 91.21 -69.56
CA ILE A 344 78.66 92.55 -69.03
C ILE A 344 79.90 93.30 -68.57
N GLY A 345 80.86 92.61 -67.94
CA GLY A 345 82.16 93.16 -67.56
C GLY A 345 82.96 93.66 -68.76
N GLU A 346 83.04 92.87 -69.84
CA GLU A 346 83.71 93.26 -71.08
C GLU A 346 83.01 94.43 -71.79
N ILE A 347 81.67 94.39 -71.90
CA ILE A 347 80.87 95.48 -72.48
C ILE A 347 81.09 96.77 -71.70
N SER A 348 81.11 96.72 -70.37
CA SER A 348 81.36 97.88 -69.51
C SER A 348 82.77 98.45 -69.73
N ALA A 349 83.77 97.60 -69.89
CA ALA A 349 85.14 98.01 -70.22
C ALA A 349 85.22 98.70 -71.60
N ARG A 350 84.61 98.10 -72.64
CA ARG A 350 84.54 98.70 -73.98
C ARG A 350 83.74 100.01 -74.02
N ALA A 351 82.67 100.12 -73.23
CA ALA A 351 81.87 101.34 -73.12
C ALA A 351 82.68 102.49 -72.50
N ASN A 352 83.45 102.21 -71.43
CA ASN A 352 84.35 103.19 -70.81
C ASN A 352 85.48 103.62 -71.76
N GLU A 353 86.08 102.69 -72.51
CA GLU A 353 87.08 103.00 -73.55
C GLU A 353 86.50 103.90 -74.65
N THR A 354 85.29 103.59 -75.11
CA THR A 354 84.57 104.40 -76.11
C THR A 354 84.28 105.80 -75.58
N ALA A 355 83.79 105.93 -74.34
CA ALA A 355 83.54 107.23 -73.70
C ALA A 355 84.81 108.06 -73.53
N SER A 356 85.93 107.42 -73.13
CA SER A 356 87.26 108.06 -73.05
C SER A 356 87.73 108.57 -74.42
N THR A 357 87.56 107.76 -75.46
CA THR A 357 87.88 108.13 -76.85
C THR A 357 87.02 109.29 -77.33
N SER A 358 85.70 109.23 -77.14
CA SER A 358 84.78 110.33 -77.49
C SER A 358 85.10 111.61 -76.72
N GLY A 359 85.45 111.52 -75.44
CA GLY A 359 85.88 112.67 -74.64
C GLY A 359 87.18 113.30 -75.17
N SER A 360 88.13 112.46 -75.59
CA SER A 360 89.37 112.88 -76.25
C SER A 360 89.09 113.58 -77.59
N SER A 361 88.21 113.01 -78.43
CA SER A 361 87.78 113.61 -79.69
C SER A 361 87.05 114.94 -79.49
N ALA A 362 86.21 115.09 -78.47
CA ALA A 362 85.52 116.35 -78.16
C ALA A 362 86.50 117.44 -77.68
N ASN A 363 87.55 117.07 -76.93
CA ASN A 363 88.62 117.99 -76.57
C ASN A 363 89.43 118.44 -77.79
N GLU A 364 89.73 117.52 -78.71
CA GLU A 364 90.43 117.86 -79.95
C GLU A 364 89.60 118.81 -80.83
N ALA A 365 88.30 118.52 -80.98
CA ALA A 365 87.38 119.41 -81.70
C ALA A 365 87.31 120.83 -81.08
N ARG A 366 87.37 120.96 -79.75
CA ARG A 366 87.48 122.27 -79.07
C ARG A 366 88.78 123.00 -79.39
N ARG A 367 89.92 122.31 -79.35
CA ARG A 367 91.21 122.92 -79.74
C ARG A 367 91.21 123.42 -81.18
N THR A 368 90.63 122.64 -82.10
CA THR A 368 90.48 123.05 -83.50
C THR A 368 89.61 124.31 -83.61
N ALA A 369 88.50 124.39 -82.86
CA ALA A 369 87.65 125.58 -82.85
C ALA A 369 88.39 126.83 -82.33
N ASP A 370 89.22 126.69 -81.29
CA ASP A 370 90.04 127.78 -80.76
C ASP A 370 91.10 128.25 -81.78
N GLN A 371 91.78 127.32 -82.45
CA GLN A 371 92.74 127.64 -83.52
C GLN A 371 92.08 128.39 -84.70
N VAL A 372 90.87 127.97 -85.11
CA VAL A 372 90.10 128.66 -86.16
C VAL A 372 89.73 130.08 -85.73
N SER A 373 89.35 130.27 -84.46
CA SER A 373 89.05 131.61 -83.91
C SER A 373 90.28 132.51 -83.88
N GLN A 374 91.45 131.96 -83.52
CA GLN A 374 92.72 132.69 -83.49
C GLN A 374 93.18 133.09 -84.90
N LEU A 375 93.08 132.18 -85.88
CA LEU A 375 93.35 132.48 -87.29
C LEU A 375 92.47 133.61 -87.82
N ARG A 376 91.17 133.63 -87.46
CA ARG A 376 90.25 134.70 -87.86
C ARG A 376 90.71 136.06 -87.34
N ARG A 377 91.18 136.14 -86.09
CA ARG A 377 91.67 137.38 -85.49
C ARG A 377 92.97 137.85 -86.15
N THR A 378 93.91 136.95 -86.44
CA THR A 378 95.14 137.27 -87.18
C THR A 378 94.83 137.78 -88.59
N ALA A 379 93.84 137.21 -89.27
CA ALA A 379 93.43 137.67 -90.60
C ALA A 379 92.84 139.09 -90.59
N GLU A 380 92.07 139.46 -89.56
CA GLU A 380 91.57 140.84 -89.36
C GLU A 380 92.70 141.85 -89.12
N GLU A 381 93.70 141.49 -88.32
CA GLU A 381 94.88 142.34 -88.06
C GLU A 381 95.72 142.56 -89.33
N ILE A 382 95.95 141.52 -90.14
CA ILE A 382 96.62 141.65 -91.44
C ILE A 382 95.83 142.58 -92.36
N GLY A 383 94.50 142.48 -92.37
CA GLY A 383 93.63 143.38 -93.14
C GLY A 383 93.82 144.86 -92.77
N GLN A 384 94.00 145.17 -91.48
CA GLN A 384 94.27 146.53 -91.02
C GLN A 384 95.66 147.05 -91.44
N VAL A 385 96.68 146.19 -91.42
CA VAL A 385 98.04 146.56 -91.86
C VAL A 385 98.09 146.82 -93.36
N VAL A 386 97.40 146.02 -94.18
CA VAL A 386 97.33 146.22 -95.63
C VAL A 386 96.65 147.56 -95.97
N ALA A 387 95.60 147.93 -95.25
CA ALA A 387 94.97 149.24 -95.41
C ALA A 387 95.96 150.39 -95.12
N LEU A 388 96.75 150.29 -94.04
CA LEU A 388 97.74 151.29 -93.67
C LEU A 388 98.88 151.41 -94.70
N ILE A 389 99.35 150.30 -95.26
CA ILE A 389 100.37 150.30 -96.32
C ILE A 389 99.85 150.99 -97.58
N THR A 390 98.57 150.78 -97.90
CA THR A 390 97.92 151.38 -99.06
C THR A 390 97.84 152.91 -98.93
N ASP A 391 97.54 153.40 -97.72
CA ASP A 391 97.51 154.83 -97.42
C ASP A 391 98.92 155.48 -97.50
N ILE A 392 99.96 154.81 -97.00
CA ILE A 392 101.36 155.29 -97.08
C ILE A 392 101.87 155.31 -98.52
N ALA A 393 101.52 154.31 -99.33
CA ALA A 393 101.91 154.26 -100.74
C ALA A 393 101.30 155.43 -101.54
N ALA A 394 100.04 155.79 -101.26
CA ALA A 394 99.39 156.93 -101.89
C ALA A 394 100.06 158.27 -101.51
N GLN A 395 100.50 158.41 -100.25
CA GLN A 395 101.19 159.62 -99.79
C GLN A 395 102.61 159.75 -100.36
N THR A 396 103.30 158.63 -100.55
CA THR A 396 104.67 158.60 -101.09
C THR A 396 104.70 158.94 -102.59
N ASN A 397 103.70 158.50 -103.34
CA ASN A 397 103.56 158.85 -104.76
C ASN A 397 103.33 160.36 -104.98
N LEU A 398 102.59 161.00 -104.06
CA LEU A 398 102.35 162.45 -104.10
C LEU A 398 103.61 163.27 -103.76
N LEU A 399 104.53 162.74 -102.96
CA LEU A 399 105.79 163.43 -102.63
C LEU A 399 106.81 163.36 -103.78
N ALA A 400 106.84 162.24 -104.50
CA ALA A 400 107.84 162.00 -105.54
C ALA A 400 107.63 162.88 -106.79
N LEU A 401 106.38 163.17 -107.18
CA LEU A 401 106.13 163.94 -108.40
C LEU A 401 106.42 165.45 -108.22
N ASN A 402 106.17 166.01 -107.03
CA ASN A 402 106.49 167.43 -106.73
C ASN A 402 108.00 167.72 -106.68
N ALA A 403 108.86 166.69 -106.62
CA ALA A 403 110.32 166.84 -106.66
C ALA A 403 110.92 166.72 -108.08
N THR A 404 110.09 166.49 -109.11
CA THR A 404 110.56 166.41 -110.51
C THR A 404 110.15 167.64 -111.35
N ILE A 405 109.27 168.50 -110.83
CA ILE A 405 109.06 169.89 -111.28
C ILE A 405 110.26 170.71 -110.83
#